data_AF-A0A2W4WFR2-F1
#
_entry.id   AF-A0A2W4WFR2-F1
#
_cell.length_a   1.000
_cell.length_b   1.000
_cell.length_c   1.000
_cell.angle_alpha   90.00
_cell.angle_beta   90.00
_cell.angle_gamma   90.00
#
_symmetry.space_group_name_H-M   'P 1'
#
loop_
_entity.id
_entity.type
_entity.pdbx_description
1 polymer ?
#
loop_
_entity_poly.entity_id
_entity_poly.type
_entity_poly.pdbx_seq_one_letter_code
_entity_poly.pdbx_strand_id
1 'polypeptide(L)'
;MKKPVLWVIALLIVSLSSCSPSLQSEPASPNELPVPSTSVPPPPPAGAFLGKISPEVLTKINHLPVMAPAYIPSDFVLADYRLDGLQSYGLIYRDPKNQCFAIEYRRQPSPPENTDGLTTQSFDSPAFGAAHDLYYSPADKADQPSQLFSQWLTNTDGSYRLVGATTIAQNYPAQPPCQNVSPVEASKIVISIVDLTASPTE
;
A
#
# COMPACT_ATOMS: atom_id res chain seq x y z
N MET A 1 36.16 -39.52 -35.24
CA MET A 1 35.88 -39.58 -36.70
C MET A 1 35.38 -40.97 -37.08
N LYS A 2 34.12 -41.08 -37.53
CA LYS A 2 33.56 -42.06 -38.50
C LYS A 2 32.04 -42.16 -38.29
N LYS A 3 31.27 -41.53 -39.19
CA LYS A 3 29.93 -41.99 -39.61
C LYS A 3 30.15 -42.96 -40.76
N PRO A 4 29.33 -44.01 -40.95
CA PRO A 4 28.26 -43.98 -41.97
C PRO A 4 27.06 -44.90 -41.61
N VAL A 5 25.93 -45.08 -42.31
CA VAL A 5 25.17 -44.47 -43.43
C VAL A 5 23.78 -45.17 -43.43
N LEU A 6 22.76 -44.44 -43.92
CA LEU A 6 21.40 -44.84 -44.33
C LEU A 6 21.21 -46.29 -44.84
N TRP A 7 19.99 -46.84 -44.68
CA TRP A 7 19.19 -47.39 -45.80
C TRP A 7 17.68 -47.29 -45.49
N VAL A 8 16.92 -46.92 -46.52
CA VAL A 8 15.47 -46.73 -46.64
C VAL A 8 14.83 -48.06 -47.06
N ILE A 9 13.53 -48.29 -46.79
CA ILE A 9 12.50 -48.73 -47.77
C ILE A 9 11.14 -48.95 -47.08
N ALA A 10 10.11 -48.50 -47.82
CA ALA A 10 8.69 -48.41 -47.53
C ALA A 10 7.88 -49.70 -47.79
N LEU A 11 6.62 -49.73 -47.33
CA LEU A 11 5.35 -49.91 -48.09
C LEU A 11 4.21 -50.29 -47.10
N LEU A 12 3.13 -49.49 -46.97
CA LEU A 12 1.82 -49.59 -47.66
C LEU A 12 1.04 -50.89 -47.28
N ILE A 13 -0.20 -50.85 -46.76
CA ILE A 13 -1.47 -50.85 -47.53
C ILE A 13 -2.71 -50.74 -46.58
N VAL A 14 -3.63 -49.77 -46.88
CA VAL A 14 -5.13 -49.83 -47.07
C VAL A 14 -5.99 -50.52 -45.96
N SER A 15 -7.14 -50.07 -45.43
CA SER A 15 -8.35 -49.46 -46.05
C SER A 15 -9.44 -49.01 -45.04
N LEU A 16 -10.08 -47.87 -45.35
CA LEU A 16 -11.53 -47.54 -45.43
C LEU A 16 -12.54 -47.96 -44.34
N SER A 17 -13.22 -46.97 -43.74
CA SER A 17 -14.71 -46.81 -43.63
C SER A 17 -15.03 -45.51 -42.86
N SER A 18 -15.41 -44.41 -43.53
CA SER A 18 -16.79 -43.96 -43.81
C SER A 18 -17.66 -43.67 -42.57
N CYS A 19 -17.77 -42.40 -42.20
CA CYS A 19 -19.02 -41.78 -41.72
C CYS A 19 -19.04 -40.31 -42.16
N SER A 20 -20.06 -39.96 -42.96
CA SER A 20 -20.32 -38.63 -43.50
C SER A 20 -21.14 -37.78 -42.47
N PRO A 21 -21.64 -36.56 -42.80
CA PRO A 21 -21.29 -35.35 -42.07
C PRO A 21 -22.47 -34.79 -41.26
N SER A 22 -22.18 -33.83 -40.38
CA SER A 22 -23.16 -32.76 -40.11
C SER A 22 -22.48 -31.42 -39.95
N LEU A 23 -23.03 -30.47 -40.69
CA LEU A 23 -22.72 -29.06 -40.76
C LEU A 23 -22.94 -28.38 -39.42
N GLN A 24 -21.94 -27.63 -38.94
CA GLN A 24 -22.17 -26.24 -38.52
C GLN A 24 -20.84 -25.50 -38.40
N SER A 25 -20.74 -24.45 -39.20
CA SER A 25 -19.68 -23.46 -39.19
C SER A 25 -20.00 -22.40 -38.15
N GLU A 26 -19.06 -22.06 -37.27
CA GLU A 26 -18.91 -20.67 -36.79
C GLU A 26 -17.43 -20.43 -36.40
N PRO A 27 -16.80 -19.33 -36.83
CA PRO A 27 -15.36 -19.12 -36.67
C PRO A 27 -15.06 -18.35 -35.39
N ALA A 28 -14.27 -18.95 -34.48
CA ALA A 28 -13.63 -18.22 -33.39
C ALA A 28 -12.15 -18.03 -33.70
N SER A 29 -11.78 -16.76 -33.76
CA SER A 29 -10.47 -16.19 -34.11
C SER A 29 -9.33 -16.65 -33.18
N PRO A 30 -8.06 -16.63 -33.65
CA PRO A 30 -6.91 -17.15 -32.92
C PRO A 30 -6.23 -16.09 -32.03
N ASN A 31 -5.51 -16.57 -31.01
CA ASN A 31 -4.59 -15.85 -30.11
C ASN A 31 -5.19 -14.91 -29.05
N GLU A 32 -5.41 -15.44 -27.84
CA GLU A 32 -5.14 -14.69 -26.61
C GLU A 32 -3.95 -15.33 -25.89
N LEU A 33 -2.86 -14.57 -25.81
CA LEU A 33 -1.73 -14.83 -24.93
C LEU A 33 -2.19 -14.73 -23.47
N PRO A 34 -1.76 -15.62 -22.56
CA PRO A 34 -2.11 -15.50 -21.15
C PRO A 34 -1.46 -14.24 -20.55
N VAL A 35 -2.30 -13.31 -20.10
CA VAL A 35 -1.87 -12.14 -19.33
C VAL A 35 -1.26 -12.65 -18.01
N PRO A 36 -0.03 -12.25 -17.63
CA PRO A 36 0.51 -12.62 -16.33
C PRO A 36 -0.29 -11.89 -15.26
N SER A 37 -1.05 -12.65 -14.47
CA SER A 37 -1.70 -12.15 -13.26
C SER A 37 -0.64 -11.57 -12.34
N THR A 38 -0.59 -10.24 -12.25
CA THR A 38 0.13 -9.52 -11.21
C THR A 38 -0.57 -9.82 -9.90
N SER A 39 -0.15 -10.89 -9.22
CA SER A 39 -0.68 -11.23 -7.90
C SER A 39 -0.24 -10.16 -6.91
N VAL A 40 -1.11 -9.18 -6.67
CA VAL A 40 -0.99 -8.28 -5.53
C VAL A 40 -0.96 -9.17 -4.28
N PRO A 41 0.06 -9.03 -3.40
CA PRO A 41 0.15 -9.85 -2.20
C PRO A 41 -1.13 -9.68 -1.35
N PRO A 42 -1.60 -10.74 -0.69
CA PRO A 42 -2.78 -10.65 0.16
C PRO A 42 -2.56 -9.57 1.23
N PRO A 43 -3.62 -8.85 1.63
CA PRO A 43 -3.52 -7.87 2.70
C PRO A 43 -2.96 -8.56 3.96
N PRO A 44 -2.07 -7.90 4.71
CA PRO A 44 -1.54 -8.45 5.95
C PRO A 44 -2.69 -8.77 6.92
N PRO A 45 -2.57 -9.82 7.77
CA PRO A 45 -3.59 -10.16 8.76
C PRO A 45 -3.94 -8.96 9.65
N ALA A 46 -5.20 -8.88 10.08
CA ALA A 46 -5.63 -7.92 11.09
C ALA A 46 -4.70 -8.01 12.32
N GLY A 47 -4.07 -6.90 12.69
CA GLY A 47 -3.13 -6.83 13.82
C GLY A 47 -1.66 -7.14 13.50
N ALA A 48 -1.26 -7.40 12.24
CA ALA A 48 0.18 -7.55 11.87
C ALA A 48 1.02 -6.31 12.27
N PHE A 49 0.38 -5.14 12.31
CA PHE A 49 0.91 -3.86 12.79
C PHE A 49 1.14 -3.81 14.31
N LEU A 50 0.32 -4.51 15.10
CA LEU A 50 0.47 -4.57 16.55
C LEU A 50 1.81 -5.20 16.94
N GLY A 51 2.39 -6.04 16.09
CA GLY A 51 3.72 -6.62 16.30
C GLY A 51 4.87 -5.60 16.29
N LYS A 52 4.64 -4.37 15.78
CA LYS A 52 5.63 -3.28 15.75
C LYS A 52 5.35 -2.18 16.77
N ILE A 53 4.25 -2.29 17.51
CA ILE A 53 3.91 -1.44 18.64
C ILE A 53 4.22 -2.23 19.92
N SER A 54 4.90 -1.61 20.89
CA SER A 54 5.14 -2.31 22.16
C SER A 54 3.81 -2.57 22.89
N PRO A 55 3.69 -3.67 23.66
CA PRO A 55 2.47 -3.96 24.43
C PRO A 55 2.04 -2.81 25.35
N GLU A 56 3.00 -2.07 25.88
CA GLU A 56 2.77 -0.88 26.71
C GLU A 56 2.07 0.23 25.93
N VAL A 57 2.50 0.50 24.69
CA VAL A 57 1.85 1.49 23.84
C VAL A 57 0.49 1.00 23.40
N LEU A 58 0.36 -0.28 23.03
CA LEU A 58 -0.92 -0.87 22.66
C LEU A 58 -1.97 -0.71 23.76
N THR A 59 -1.59 -0.96 25.02
CA THR A 59 -2.47 -0.80 26.19
C THR A 59 -2.90 0.65 26.40
N LYS A 60 -2.10 1.63 25.95
CA LYS A 60 -2.46 3.06 26.05
C LYS A 60 -3.37 3.52 24.93
N ILE A 61 -3.28 2.89 23.75
CA ILE A 61 -4.03 3.32 22.57
C ILE A 61 -5.29 2.49 22.30
N ASN A 62 -5.40 1.27 22.83
CA ASN A 62 -6.55 0.37 22.59
C ASN A 62 -7.93 0.94 23.01
N HIS A 63 -7.95 1.98 23.85
CA HIS A 63 -9.17 2.67 24.28
C HIS A 63 -9.52 3.87 23.40
N LEU A 64 -8.66 4.21 22.44
CA LEU A 64 -8.90 5.25 21.45
C LEU A 64 -9.52 4.62 20.19
N PRO A 65 -10.26 5.39 19.38
CA PRO A 65 -10.59 4.97 18.03
C PRO A 65 -9.32 4.97 17.18
N VAL A 66 -8.54 3.88 17.25
CA VAL A 66 -7.25 3.80 16.57
C VAL A 66 -7.43 3.14 15.22
N MET A 67 -7.34 3.96 14.18
CA MET A 67 -6.99 3.49 12.85
C MET A 67 -5.47 3.50 12.73
N ALA A 68 -4.89 2.43 12.19
CA ALA A 68 -3.45 2.39 11.97
C ALA A 68 -3.05 1.58 10.72
N PRO A 69 -1.87 1.85 10.14
CA PRO A 69 -1.40 1.15 8.95
C PRO A 69 -1.26 -0.35 9.19
N ALA A 70 -1.96 -1.21 8.47
CA ALA A 70 -1.70 -2.65 8.50
C ALA A 70 -0.32 -3.01 7.91
N TYR A 71 0.27 -2.09 7.14
CA TYR A 71 1.61 -2.18 6.57
C TYR A 71 2.55 -1.13 7.17
N ILE A 72 3.64 -1.61 7.80
CA ILE A 72 4.83 -0.81 8.10
C ILE A 72 6.01 -1.46 7.36
N PRO A 73 6.90 -0.68 6.69
CA PRO A 73 8.08 -1.23 6.06
C PRO A 73 8.98 -1.95 7.09
N SER A 74 9.65 -3.04 6.71
CA SER A 74 10.26 -3.99 7.67
C SER A 74 11.20 -3.37 8.70
N ASP A 75 11.96 -2.35 8.27
CA ASP A 75 13.03 -1.72 9.03
C ASP A 75 12.54 -0.55 9.88
N PHE A 76 11.25 -0.18 9.77
CA PHE A 76 10.66 0.87 10.58
C PHE A 76 10.21 0.32 11.94
N VAL A 77 10.39 1.15 12.96
CA VAL A 77 9.91 0.93 14.33
C VAL A 77 9.14 2.15 14.81
N LEU A 78 8.23 1.96 15.77
CA LEU A 78 7.60 3.08 16.47
C LEU A 78 8.67 3.80 17.32
N ALA A 79 9.09 4.97 16.87
CA ALA A 79 10.13 5.77 17.51
C ALA A 79 9.59 6.62 18.66
N ASP A 80 8.36 7.12 18.52
CA ASP A 80 7.69 7.94 19.52
C ASP A 80 6.17 7.98 19.28
N TYR A 81 5.42 8.41 20.28
CA TYR A 81 4.00 8.62 20.19
C TYR A 81 3.55 9.78 21.09
N ARG A 82 2.50 10.48 20.67
CA ARG A 82 1.83 11.51 21.46
C ARG A 82 0.36 11.18 21.57
N LEU A 83 -0.18 11.26 22.78
CA LEU A 83 -1.61 11.11 23.05
C LEU A 83 -2.11 12.39 23.72
N ASP A 84 -3.25 12.90 23.26
CA ASP A 84 -3.97 14.01 23.88
C ASP A 84 -5.42 13.56 24.16
N GLY A 85 -5.55 12.74 25.20
CA GLY A 85 -6.81 12.10 25.58
C GLY A 85 -7.48 11.40 24.40
N LEU A 86 -8.77 11.67 24.21
CA LEU A 86 -9.56 11.18 23.08
C LEU A 86 -9.58 12.15 21.88
N GLN A 87 -8.83 13.25 21.94
CA GLN A 87 -8.94 14.33 20.95
C GLN A 87 -7.96 14.17 19.80
N SER A 88 -6.74 13.70 20.09
CA SER A 88 -5.74 13.44 19.06
C SER A 88 -4.70 12.43 19.48
N TYR A 89 -4.09 11.78 18.49
CA TYR A 89 -2.85 11.03 18.68
C TYR A 89 -1.92 11.21 17.48
N GLY A 90 -0.63 10.95 17.72
CA GLY A 90 0.41 10.85 16.70
C GLY A 90 1.27 9.63 16.96
N LEU A 91 1.46 8.79 15.95
CA LEU A 91 2.35 7.63 15.99
C LEU A 91 3.49 7.85 15.01
N ILE A 92 4.73 7.95 15.50
CA ILE A 92 5.90 8.31 14.67
C ILE A 92 6.75 7.07 14.44
N TYR A 93 6.99 6.76 13.16
CA TYR A 93 7.80 5.63 12.74
C TYR A 93 9.10 6.10 12.12
N ARG A 94 10.17 5.35 12.37
CA ARG A 94 11.50 5.68 11.87
C ARG A 94 12.31 4.46 11.53
N ASP A 95 13.17 4.58 10.54
CA ASP A 95 14.14 3.54 10.18
C ASP A 95 15.59 3.92 10.57
N PRO A 96 16.54 2.96 10.47
CA PRO A 96 17.96 3.23 10.71
C PRO A 96 18.61 4.19 9.70
N LYS A 97 17.99 4.43 8.54
CA LYS A 97 18.45 5.39 7.53
C LYS A 97 17.88 6.79 7.73
N ASN A 98 17.24 7.04 8.88
CA ASN A 98 16.72 8.34 9.28
C ASN A 98 15.54 8.81 8.40
N GLN A 99 14.83 7.88 7.75
CA GLN A 99 13.53 8.12 7.13
C GLN A 99 12.42 8.02 8.17
N CYS A 100 11.36 8.79 8.01
CA CYS A 100 10.25 8.84 8.94
C CYS A 100 8.90 9.08 8.25
N PHE A 101 7.86 8.65 8.92
CA PHE A 101 6.48 9.06 8.69
C PHE A 101 5.74 9.02 10.02
N ALA A 102 4.60 9.70 10.10
CA ALA A 102 3.71 9.59 11.24
C ALA A 102 2.26 9.43 10.79
N ILE A 103 1.47 8.81 11.65
CA ILE A 103 0.02 8.73 11.52
C ILE A 103 -0.59 9.64 12.55
N GLU A 104 -1.31 10.65 12.09
CA GLU A 104 -2.02 11.58 12.95
C GLU A 104 -3.51 11.26 12.95
N TYR A 105 -4.13 11.37 14.11
CA TYR A 105 -5.57 11.35 14.31
C TYR A 105 -6.01 12.64 14.99
N ARG A 106 -7.17 13.14 14.57
CA ARG A 106 -7.88 14.22 15.26
C ARG A 106 -9.37 13.94 15.24
N ARG A 107 -10.03 14.14 16.39
CA ARG A 107 -11.48 14.00 16.51
C ARG A 107 -12.23 15.08 15.72
N GLN A 108 -11.64 16.27 15.62
CA GLN A 108 -12.19 17.37 14.82
C GLN A 108 -11.39 17.52 13.52
N PRO A 109 -12.09 17.82 12.40
CA PRO A 109 -11.42 18.05 11.13
C PRO A 109 -10.49 19.25 11.25
N SER A 110 -9.30 19.11 10.68
CA SER A 110 -8.37 20.25 10.54
C SER A 110 -8.70 21.01 9.26
N PRO A 111 -8.40 22.33 9.20
CA PRO A 111 -8.48 23.07 7.96
C PRO A 111 -7.62 22.38 6.87
N PRO A 112 -8.02 22.47 5.59
CA PRO A 112 -7.24 21.94 4.49
C PRO A 112 -5.86 22.57 4.46
N GLU A 113 -4.83 21.76 4.22
CA GLU A 113 -3.45 22.24 4.08
C GLU A 113 -3.25 22.86 2.70
N ASN A 114 -2.29 23.79 2.60
CA ASN A 114 -1.92 24.37 1.32
C ASN A 114 -1.16 23.33 0.48
N THR A 115 -1.71 22.97 -0.67
CA THR A 115 -1.13 22.00 -1.61
C THR A 115 -0.44 22.65 -2.81
N ASP A 116 -0.33 23.97 -2.84
CA ASP A 116 0.22 24.71 -3.98
C ASP A 116 1.67 24.29 -4.28
N GLY A 117 1.89 23.88 -5.52
CA GLY A 117 3.21 23.47 -5.99
C GLY A 117 3.66 22.08 -5.54
N LEU A 118 2.79 21.29 -4.88
CA LEU A 118 3.02 19.88 -4.56
C LEU A 118 2.55 18.98 -5.72
N THR A 119 3.22 17.83 -5.84
CA THR A 119 2.76 16.74 -6.69
C THR A 119 1.68 15.96 -5.96
N THR A 120 0.67 15.51 -6.72
CA THR A 120 -0.46 14.73 -6.19
C THR A 120 -0.42 13.31 -6.76
N GLN A 121 -0.63 12.32 -5.90
CA GLN A 121 -0.83 10.93 -6.28
C GLN A 121 -2.11 10.41 -5.62
N SER A 122 -3.11 10.09 -6.43
CA SER A 122 -4.38 9.57 -5.92
C SER A 122 -4.28 8.10 -5.52
N PHE A 123 -5.08 7.70 -4.55
CA PHE A 123 -5.20 6.34 -4.05
C PHE A 123 -6.61 6.05 -3.56
N ASP A 124 -6.96 4.76 -3.54
CA ASP A 124 -8.16 4.25 -2.91
C ASP A 124 -7.81 3.60 -1.57
N SER A 125 -8.63 3.83 -0.56
CA SER A 125 -8.49 3.23 0.75
C SER A 125 -9.62 2.22 0.99
N PRO A 126 -9.30 0.97 1.38
CA PRO A 126 -10.32 0.01 1.81
C PRO A 126 -11.19 0.52 2.97
N ALA A 127 -10.61 1.31 3.88
CA ALA A 127 -11.30 1.82 5.06
C ALA A 127 -12.04 3.14 4.83
N PHE A 128 -11.60 3.95 3.86
CA PHE A 128 -12.11 5.32 3.65
C PHE A 128 -12.69 5.57 2.24
N GLY A 129 -12.75 4.55 1.39
CA GLY A 129 -13.29 4.66 0.03
C GLY A 129 -12.29 5.17 -1.00
N ALA A 130 -12.79 5.58 -2.16
CA ALA A 130 -11.99 5.95 -3.33
C ALA A 130 -11.63 7.45 -3.39
N ALA A 131 -10.70 7.78 -4.28
CA ALA A 131 -10.36 9.15 -4.69
C ALA A 131 -9.80 10.04 -3.56
N HIS A 132 -8.84 9.51 -2.80
CA HIS A 132 -8.03 10.28 -1.85
C HIS A 132 -6.69 10.65 -2.46
N ASP A 133 -6.03 11.66 -1.91
CA ASP A 133 -4.77 12.17 -2.45
C ASP A 133 -3.61 12.10 -1.46
N LEU A 134 -2.43 11.76 -1.97
CA LEU A 134 -1.14 11.95 -1.33
C LEU A 134 -0.43 13.14 -1.97
N TYR A 135 -0.02 14.11 -1.16
CA TYR A 135 0.69 15.31 -1.58
C TYR A 135 2.16 15.22 -1.18
N TYR A 136 3.07 15.57 -2.09
CA TYR A 136 4.51 15.56 -1.81
C TYR A 136 5.31 16.56 -2.64
N SER A 137 6.43 17.02 -2.09
CA SER A 137 7.38 17.87 -2.83
C SER A 137 8.13 17.02 -3.87
N PRO A 138 8.18 17.43 -5.15
CA PRO A 138 8.99 16.74 -6.15
C PRO A 138 10.49 16.91 -5.86
N ALA A 139 11.28 15.90 -6.24
CA ALA A 139 12.69 15.77 -5.85
C ALA A 139 13.62 16.85 -6.44
N ASP A 140 13.17 17.59 -7.45
CA ASP A 140 13.89 18.66 -8.13
C ASP A 140 13.79 20.02 -7.43
N LYS A 141 12.88 20.18 -6.46
CA LYS A 141 12.71 21.42 -5.68
C LYS A 141 13.59 21.43 -4.43
N ALA A 142 14.90 21.51 -4.61
CA ALA A 142 15.88 21.51 -3.52
C ALA A 142 15.72 22.68 -2.52
N ASP A 143 15.10 23.79 -2.95
CA ASP A 143 14.95 25.01 -2.14
C ASP A 143 13.70 25.03 -1.24
N GLN A 144 12.85 24.00 -1.31
CA GLN A 144 11.65 23.89 -0.48
C GLN A 144 11.79 22.75 0.54
N PRO A 145 11.23 22.91 1.76
CA PRO A 145 11.12 21.81 2.70
C PRO A 145 10.43 20.62 2.03
N SER A 146 10.98 19.42 2.20
CA SER A 146 10.38 18.21 1.64
C SER A 146 9.05 17.95 2.36
N GLN A 147 7.94 18.16 1.66
CA GLN A 147 6.59 17.90 2.17
C GLN A 147 6.14 16.51 1.75
N LEU A 148 5.38 15.88 2.63
CA LEU A 148 4.70 14.61 2.39
C LEU A 148 3.52 14.54 3.35
N PHE A 149 2.30 14.50 2.85
CA PHE A 149 1.11 14.25 3.67
C PHE A 149 -0.03 13.70 2.81
N SER A 150 -0.91 12.90 3.40
CA SER A 150 -2.17 12.55 2.76
C SER A 150 -3.24 13.59 3.03
N GLN A 151 -4.27 13.61 2.19
CA GLN A 151 -5.56 14.17 2.56
C GLN A 151 -6.04 13.56 3.89
N TRP A 152 -6.84 14.32 4.63
CA TRP A 152 -7.53 13.83 5.81
C TRP A 152 -8.57 12.76 5.43
N LEU A 153 -8.31 11.54 5.86
CA LEU A 153 -9.19 10.39 5.74
C LEU A 153 -10.19 10.40 6.90
N THR A 154 -11.47 10.60 6.62
CA THR A 154 -12.47 10.85 7.68
C THR A 154 -13.49 9.72 7.77
N ASN A 155 -13.77 9.27 8.99
CA ASN A 155 -14.88 8.35 9.31
C ASN A 155 -15.73 8.93 10.46
N THR A 156 -16.57 8.11 11.07
CA THR A 156 -17.45 8.52 12.19
C THR A 156 -16.70 8.93 13.46
N ASP A 157 -15.47 8.45 13.65
CA ASP A 157 -14.70 8.65 14.87
C ASP A 157 -13.74 9.85 14.79
N GLY A 158 -13.41 10.28 13.57
CA GLY A 158 -12.60 11.47 13.31
C GLY A 158 -11.84 11.40 11.99
N SER A 159 -10.75 12.15 11.92
CA SER A 159 -9.92 12.31 10.73
C SER A 159 -8.50 11.81 10.98
N TYR A 160 -7.97 11.06 10.02
CA TYR A 160 -6.67 10.43 10.06
C TYR A 160 -5.84 10.88 8.86
N ARG A 161 -4.52 10.89 8.99
CA ARG A 161 -3.64 11.11 7.84
C ARG A 161 -2.24 10.57 8.05
N LEU A 162 -1.53 10.36 6.96
CA LEU A 162 -0.09 10.22 6.94
C LEU A 162 0.57 11.59 6.85
N VAL A 163 1.65 11.81 7.60
CA VAL A 163 2.50 13.01 7.48
C VAL A 163 3.98 12.63 7.49
N GLY A 164 4.79 13.48 6.89
CA GLY A 164 6.23 13.31 6.76
C GLY A 164 7.05 14.26 7.62
N ALA A 165 8.34 14.33 7.32
CA ALA A 165 9.39 15.02 8.05
C ALA A 165 9.09 16.49 8.39
N THR A 166 8.58 17.28 7.44
CA THR A 166 8.28 18.70 7.69
C THR A 166 7.24 18.87 8.80
N THR A 167 6.12 18.15 8.71
CA THR A 167 5.06 18.18 9.73
C THR A 167 5.54 17.55 11.04
N ILE A 168 6.36 16.49 10.97
CA ILE A 168 6.93 15.86 12.17
C ILE A 168 7.83 16.86 12.93
N ALA A 169 8.70 17.57 12.23
CA ALA A 169 9.58 18.57 12.83
C ALA A 169 8.80 19.72 13.48
N GLN A 170 7.68 20.13 12.88
CA GLN A 170 6.81 21.19 13.41
C GLN A 170 6.02 20.73 14.64
N ASN A 171 5.42 19.53 14.58
CA ASN A 171 4.48 19.06 15.59
C ASN A 171 5.15 18.30 16.73
N TYR A 172 6.37 17.78 16.53
CA TYR A 172 7.09 16.93 17.49
C TYR A 172 8.55 17.43 17.61
N PRO A 173 8.77 18.61 18.21
CA PRO A 173 10.09 19.27 18.19
C PRO A 173 11.18 18.53 18.96
N ALA A 174 10.83 17.54 19.78
CA ALA A 174 11.78 16.65 20.45
C ALA A 174 12.35 15.56 19.52
N GLN A 175 11.73 15.36 18.34
CA GLN A 175 12.17 14.35 17.38
C GLN A 175 13.41 14.82 16.60
N PRO A 176 14.43 13.96 16.43
CA PRO A 176 15.55 14.28 15.59
C PRO A 176 15.12 14.49 14.12
N PRO A 177 15.78 15.40 13.37
CA PRO A 177 15.46 15.64 11.96
C PRO A 177 15.52 14.36 11.13
N CYS A 178 14.51 14.12 10.29
CA CYS A 178 14.39 12.94 9.41
C CYS A 178 14.08 13.33 7.97
N GLN A 179 14.13 12.35 7.08
CA GLN A 179 13.70 12.47 5.69
C GLN A 179 12.36 11.79 5.49
N ASN A 180 11.58 12.25 4.51
CA ASN A 180 10.35 11.56 4.12
C ASN A 180 10.64 10.14 3.63
N VAL A 181 9.72 9.22 3.90
CA VAL A 181 9.60 8.00 3.08
C VAL A 181 9.29 8.37 1.62
N SER A 182 9.60 7.48 0.68
CA SER A 182 9.27 7.72 -0.73
C SER A 182 7.74 7.80 -0.94
N PRO A 183 7.25 8.52 -1.98
CA PRO A 183 5.82 8.59 -2.27
C PRO A 183 5.17 7.22 -2.51
N VAL A 184 5.89 6.31 -3.15
CA VAL A 184 5.46 4.91 -3.38
C VAL A 184 5.25 4.20 -2.04
N GLU A 185 6.18 4.39 -1.10
CA GLU A 185 6.09 3.75 0.20
C GLU A 185 5.00 4.38 1.08
N ALA A 186 4.91 5.71 1.09
CA ALA A 186 3.83 6.45 1.75
C ALA A 186 2.45 5.98 1.28
N SER A 187 2.29 5.75 -0.02
CA SER A 187 1.04 5.25 -0.61
C SER A 187 0.67 3.89 -0.04
N LYS A 188 1.61 2.93 0.03
CA LYS A 188 1.34 1.62 0.62
C LYS A 188 0.94 1.73 2.09
N ILE A 189 1.61 2.59 2.85
CA ILE A 189 1.32 2.81 4.27
C ILE A 189 -0.08 3.39 4.44
N VAL A 190 -0.42 4.47 3.74
CA VAL A 190 -1.71 5.16 3.91
C VAL A 190 -2.90 4.33 3.40
N ILE A 191 -2.74 3.60 2.29
CA ILE A 191 -3.75 2.66 1.78
C ILE A 191 -4.04 1.56 2.80
N SER A 192 -3.01 1.14 3.55
CA SER A 192 -3.14 0.06 4.54
C SER A 192 -3.81 0.48 5.84
N ILE A 193 -4.19 1.74 6.04
CA ILE A 193 -4.83 2.17 7.29
C ILE A 193 -6.16 1.43 7.47
N VAL A 194 -6.30 0.74 8.60
CA VAL A 194 -7.47 -0.06 8.97
C VAL A 194 -7.83 0.16 10.44
N ASP A 195 -9.06 -0.18 10.79
CA ASP A 195 -9.53 -0.21 12.18
C ASP A 195 -8.85 -1.37 12.93
N LEU A 196 -8.13 -1.07 14.01
CA LEU A 196 -7.47 -2.09 14.84
C LEU A 196 -8.42 -2.76 15.85
N THR A 197 -9.61 -2.20 16.06
CA THR A 197 -10.61 -2.65 17.03
C THR A 197 -11.73 -3.47 16.41
N ALA A 198 -11.91 -3.39 15.08
CA ALA A 198 -12.79 -4.27 14.34
C ALA A 198 -12.29 -5.72 14.47
N SER A 199 -13.05 -6.55 15.18
CA SER A 199 -12.87 -8.00 15.13
C SER A 199 -13.02 -8.44 13.67
N PRO A 200 -12.19 -9.37 13.15
CA PRO A 200 -12.41 -9.92 11.83
C PRO A 200 -13.81 -10.53 11.82
N THR A 201 -14.74 -9.92 11.10
CA THR A 201 -16.06 -10.49 10.84
C THR A 201 -15.85 -11.83 10.13
N GLU A 202 -16.38 -12.90 10.75
CA GLU A 202 -16.54 -14.24 10.15
C GLU A 202 -17.26 -14.20 8.79
#